data_AF-A0A357FWT4-F1
#
_entry.id   AF-A0A357FWT4-F1
#
_cell.length_a   1.000
_cell.length_b   1.000
_cell.length_c   1.000
_cell.angle_alpha   90.00
_cell.angle_beta   90.00
_cell.angle_gamma   90.00
#
_symmetry.space_group_name_H-M   'P 1'
#
loop_
_entity.id
_entity.type
_entity.pdbx_description
1 polymer ?
#
loop_
_entity_poly.entity_id
_entity_poly.type
_entity_poly.pdbx_seq_one_letter_code
_entity_poly.pdbx_strand_id
1 'polypeptide(L)'
;MSVFSHQTPRTRLVWRNLAEWLDAAFVLEQRRASYLKNRQRLLHVQALPVSLIWDERAEETLQRALDLLTGSSSGFGRPLRGQREFSPHTPLIMAIKNRMKLLERQRDMDSMPDGHNSRHRFP
;
A
#
# COMPACT_ATOMS: atom_id res chain seq x y z
N MET A 1 12.18 17.93 8.13
CA MET A 1 11.14 17.30 7.28
C MET A 1 9.81 17.44 8.02
N SER A 2 8.87 18.24 7.52
CA SER A 2 7.51 18.27 8.10
C SER A 2 6.89 16.89 7.93
N VAL A 3 6.64 16.20 9.02
CA VAL A 3 5.94 14.91 9.01
C VAL A 3 4.47 15.24 8.83
N PHE A 4 3.99 15.27 7.59
CA PHE A 4 2.57 15.45 7.31
C PHE A 4 1.81 14.25 7.88
N SER A 5 0.92 14.50 8.85
CA SER A 5 0.04 13.49 9.40
C SER A 5 -1.27 13.46 8.63
N HIS A 6 -1.73 12.28 8.27
CA HIS A 6 -3.04 12.07 7.67
C HIS A 6 -4.03 11.56 8.72
N GLN A 7 -5.30 11.78 8.47
CA GLN A 7 -6.37 11.33 9.36
C GLN A 7 -7.42 10.61 8.54
N THR A 8 -7.88 9.47 9.05
CA THR A 8 -9.03 8.77 8.48
C THR A 8 -10.28 9.61 8.70
N PRO A 9 -10.97 10.07 7.63
CA PRO A 9 -12.09 10.99 7.77
C PRO A 9 -13.18 10.44 8.68
N ARG A 10 -13.76 11.32 9.51
CA ARG A 10 -14.81 10.97 10.48
C ARG A 10 -14.36 9.98 11.57
N THR A 11 -13.06 9.93 11.86
CA THR A 11 -12.49 9.17 12.97
C THR A 11 -11.39 9.98 13.64
N ARG A 12 -10.87 9.53 14.78
CA ARG A 12 -9.64 10.09 15.40
C ARG A 12 -8.38 9.30 15.04
N LEU A 13 -8.46 8.39 14.06
CA LEU A 13 -7.33 7.56 13.64
C LEU A 13 -6.42 8.40 12.74
N VAL A 14 -5.19 8.58 13.19
CA VAL A 14 -4.14 9.35 12.52
C VAL A 14 -3.03 8.38 12.11
N TRP A 15 -2.42 8.63 10.96
CA TRP A 15 -1.35 7.82 10.40
C TRP A 15 -0.40 8.67 9.57
N ARG A 16 0.88 8.27 9.52
CA ARG A 16 1.97 9.00 8.87
C ARG A 16 2.70 8.19 7.80
N ASN A 17 2.52 6.87 7.81
CA ASN A 17 3.14 5.92 6.89
C ASN A 17 2.14 4.79 6.57
N LEU A 18 2.53 3.87 5.69
CA LEU A 18 1.64 2.79 5.24
C LEU A 18 1.35 1.77 6.35
N ALA A 19 2.31 1.50 7.25
CA ALA A 19 2.10 0.61 8.38
C ALA A 19 1.04 1.16 9.37
N GLU A 20 1.14 2.43 9.75
CA GLU A 20 0.14 3.08 10.61
C GLU A 20 -1.23 3.18 9.92
N TRP A 21 -1.25 3.31 8.59
CA TRP A 21 -2.50 3.23 7.82
C TRP A 21 -3.15 1.84 7.94
N LEU A 22 -2.37 0.75 7.87
CA LEU A 22 -2.86 -0.61 8.10
C LEU A 22 -3.38 -0.82 9.52
N ASP A 23 -2.68 -0.30 10.53
CA ASP A 23 -3.14 -0.37 11.92
C ASP A 23 -4.47 0.35 12.10
N ALA A 24 -4.64 1.51 11.47
CA ALA A 24 -5.92 2.22 11.45
C ALA A 24 -7.02 1.41 10.74
N ALA A 25 -6.71 0.71 9.64
CA ALA A 25 -7.65 -0.19 8.97
C ALA A 25 -8.07 -1.35 9.87
N PHE A 26 -7.15 -1.94 10.63
CA PHE A 26 -7.43 -3.01 11.59
C PHE A 26 -8.33 -2.54 12.73
N VAL A 27 -8.07 -1.36 13.29
CA VAL A 27 -8.95 -0.74 14.31
C VAL A 27 -10.35 -0.48 13.75
N LEU A 28 -10.47 -0.09 12.48
CA LEU A 28 -11.77 0.05 11.81
C LEU A 28 -12.48 -1.30 11.62
N GLU A 29 -11.76 -2.37 11.25
CA GLU A 29 -12.33 -3.72 11.11
C GLU A 29 -12.96 -4.22 12.42
N GLN A 30 -12.35 -3.94 13.57
CA GLN A 30 -12.86 -4.41 14.87
C GLN A 30 -14.13 -3.70 15.33
N ARG A 31 -14.51 -2.58 14.71
CA ARG A 31 -15.74 -1.85 15.10
C ARG A 31 -17.00 -2.66 14.81
N ARG A 32 -18.04 -2.44 15.61
CA ARG A 32 -19.36 -3.04 15.37
C ARG A 32 -19.87 -2.66 13.97
N ALA A 33 -20.47 -3.65 13.29
CA ALA A 33 -21.06 -3.46 11.97
C ALA A 33 -22.10 -2.32 12.01
N SER A 34 -21.93 -1.35 11.12
CA SER A 34 -22.81 -0.18 11.01
C SER A 34 -22.62 0.48 9.65
N TYR A 35 -23.61 1.25 9.21
CA TYR A 35 -23.49 2.10 8.03
C TYR A 35 -22.28 3.05 8.13
N LEU A 36 -22.07 3.65 9.30
CA LEU A 36 -20.95 4.55 9.55
C LEU A 36 -19.60 3.85 9.39
N LYS A 37 -19.46 2.61 9.88
CA LYS A 37 -18.25 1.79 9.70
C LYS A 37 -17.92 1.62 8.22
N ASN A 38 -18.89 1.21 7.40
CA ASN A 38 -18.68 1.00 5.97
C ASN A 38 -18.29 2.31 5.25
N ARG A 39 -18.90 3.43 5.63
CA ARG A 39 -18.51 4.74 5.10
C ARG A 39 -17.10 5.17 5.54
N GLN A 40 -16.72 4.89 6.78
CA GLN A 40 -15.36 5.16 7.28
C GLN A 40 -14.32 4.31 6.56
N ARG A 41 -14.61 3.03 6.26
CA ARG A 41 -13.73 2.16 5.46
C ARG A 41 -13.49 2.73 4.06
N LEU A 42 -14.55 3.13 3.36
CA LEU A 42 -14.44 3.76 2.03
C LEU A 42 -13.56 5.03 2.09
N LEU A 43 -13.86 5.92 3.04
CA LEU A 43 -13.11 7.17 3.22
C LEU A 43 -11.65 6.93 3.62
N HIS A 44 -11.37 5.86 4.36
CA HIS A 44 -10.02 5.47 4.74
C HIS A 44 -9.18 5.07 3.53
N VAL A 45 -9.73 4.29 2.60
CA VAL A 45 -9.05 3.96 1.33
C VAL A 45 -8.87 5.19 0.46
N GLN A 46 -9.88 6.06 0.37
CA GLN A 46 -9.80 7.32 -0.39
C GLN A 46 -8.77 8.30 0.15
N ALA A 47 -8.52 8.28 1.47
CA ALA A 47 -7.57 9.17 2.09
C ALA A 47 -6.11 8.76 1.85
N LEU A 48 -5.82 7.50 1.45
CA LEU A 48 -4.46 7.00 1.25
C LEU A 48 -3.79 7.68 0.05
N PRO A 49 -2.75 8.53 0.25
CA PRO A 49 -2.00 9.07 -0.86
C PRO A 49 -1.11 8.00 -1.49
N VAL A 50 -1.00 8.04 -2.83
CA VAL A 50 -0.11 7.14 -3.58
C VAL A 50 1.37 7.33 -3.20
N SER A 51 1.78 8.53 -2.77
CA SER A 51 3.16 8.81 -2.35
C SER A 51 3.60 7.94 -1.17
N LEU A 52 2.74 7.68 -0.19
CA LEU A 52 3.09 6.81 0.95
C LEU A 52 3.36 5.37 0.55
N ILE A 53 2.74 4.89 -0.54
CA ILE A 53 3.06 3.57 -1.10
C ILE A 53 4.47 3.57 -1.67
N TRP A 54 4.88 4.64 -2.37
CA TRP A 54 6.21 4.75 -2.95
C TRP A 54 7.31 4.96 -1.90
N ASP A 55 6.99 5.62 -0.79
CA ASP A 55 7.92 5.82 0.32
C ASP A 55 8.15 4.55 1.15
N GLU A 56 7.19 3.61 1.15
CA GLU A 56 7.30 2.35 1.87
C GLU A 56 8.46 1.50 1.34
N ARG A 57 9.18 0.86 2.26
CA ARG A 57 10.36 0.01 1.98
C ARG A 57 10.17 -1.43 2.45
N ALA A 58 9.23 -1.68 3.36
CA ALA A 58 8.93 -3.03 3.83
C ALA A 58 7.97 -3.72 2.84
N GLU A 59 8.46 -4.78 2.20
CA GLU A 59 7.65 -5.61 1.29
C GLU A 59 6.47 -6.25 2.01
N GLU A 60 6.65 -6.69 3.26
CA GLU A 60 5.56 -7.26 4.07
C GLU A 60 4.41 -6.26 4.26
N THR A 61 4.72 -4.98 4.52
CA THR A 61 3.71 -3.93 4.65
C THR A 61 2.96 -3.71 3.33
N LEU A 62 3.69 -3.71 2.20
CA LEU A 62 3.09 -3.62 0.87
C LEU A 62 2.18 -4.81 0.56
N GLN A 63 2.61 -6.03 0.90
CA GLN A 63 1.82 -7.25 0.70
C GLN A 63 0.54 -7.22 1.54
N ARG A 64 0.63 -6.84 2.83
CA ARG A 64 -0.56 -6.72 3.70
C ARG A 64 -1.54 -5.67 3.18
N ALA A 65 -1.04 -4.56 2.64
CA ALA A 65 -1.89 -3.55 1.98
C ALA A 65 -2.56 -4.09 0.70
N LEU A 66 -1.84 -4.87 -0.10
CA LEU A 66 -2.41 -5.53 -1.29
C LEU A 66 -3.51 -6.52 -0.91
N ASP A 67 -3.26 -7.35 0.10
CA ASP A 67 -4.20 -8.35 0.60
C ASP A 67 -5.46 -7.67 1.14
N LEU A 68 -5.31 -6.56 1.87
CA LEU A 68 -6.44 -5.78 2.38
C LEU A 68 -7.33 -5.25 1.24
N LEU A 69 -6.74 -4.70 0.17
CA LEU A 69 -7.46 -4.05 -0.93
C LEU A 69 -8.04 -5.03 -1.96
N THR A 70 -7.52 -6.26 -2.01
CA THR A 70 -7.96 -7.31 -2.94
C THR A 70 -8.76 -8.42 -2.26
N GLY A 71 -8.65 -8.54 -0.95
CA GLY A 71 -9.29 -9.58 -0.16
C GLY A 71 -10.82 -9.48 -0.21
N SER A 72 -11.47 -10.62 -0.42
CA SER A 72 -12.93 -10.76 -0.44
C SER A 72 -13.57 -10.70 0.95
N SER A 73 -12.79 -10.94 2.01
CA SER A 73 -13.21 -10.95 3.41
C SER A 73 -13.07 -9.59 4.12
N SER A 74 -12.38 -8.63 3.52
CA SER A 74 -12.20 -7.30 4.10
C SER A 74 -13.32 -6.35 3.64
N GLY A 75 -13.79 -5.47 4.53
CA GLY A 75 -14.70 -4.39 4.13
C GLY A 75 -14.01 -3.28 3.32
N PHE A 76 -12.74 -3.46 3.00
CA PHE A 76 -11.87 -2.55 2.25
C PHE A 76 -11.60 -3.05 0.82
N GLY A 77 -12.23 -4.15 0.41
CA GLY A 77 -12.08 -4.70 -0.93
C GLY A 77 -12.67 -3.79 -2.02
N ARG A 78 -12.23 -4.04 -3.26
CA ARG A 78 -12.70 -3.33 -4.44
C ARG A 78 -14.24 -3.25 -4.51
N PRO A 79 -14.82 -2.05 -4.73
CA PRO A 79 -16.25 -1.94 -4.92
C PRO A 79 -16.73 -2.69 -6.17
N LEU A 80 -18.03 -2.98 -6.19
CA LEU A 80 -18.71 -3.65 -7.30
C LEU A 80 -18.47 -2.90 -8.62
N ARG A 81 -18.51 -3.64 -9.75
CA ARG A 81 -18.10 -3.14 -11.08
C ARG A 81 -18.68 -1.77 -11.45
N GLY A 82 -19.93 -1.48 -11.09
CA GLY A 82 -20.61 -0.20 -11.36
C GLY A 82 -20.24 0.97 -10.45
N GLN A 83 -19.42 0.76 -9.41
CA GLN A 83 -18.93 1.81 -8.50
C GLN A 83 -17.41 2.00 -8.58
N ARG A 84 -16.76 1.42 -9.60
CA ARG A 84 -15.30 1.44 -9.74
C ARG A 84 -14.76 2.71 -10.40
N GLU A 85 -15.58 3.43 -11.16
CA GLU A 85 -15.16 4.58 -11.98
C GLU A 85 -14.44 5.66 -11.16
N PHE A 86 -14.84 5.86 -9.90
CA PHE A 86 -14.23 6.83 -8.98
C PHE A 86 -13.49 6.17 -7.81
N SER A 87 -13.18 4.88 -7.92
CA SER A 87 -12.60 4.13 -6.82
C SER A 87 -11.06 4.19 -6.83
N PRO A 88 -10.42 4.62 -5.74
CA PRO A 88 -8.95 4.71 -5.66
C PRO A 88 -8.26 3.33 -5.67
N HIS A 89 -9.00 2.23 -5.59
CA HIS A 89 -8.42 0.89 -5.44
C HIS A 89 -7.53 0.51 -6.63
N THR A 90 -7.91 0.84 -7.86
CA THR A 90 -7.11 0.50 -9.04
C THR A 90 -5.74 1.19 -9.01
N PRO A 91 -5.64 2.53 -8.89
CA PRO A 91 -4.34 3.19 -8.83
C PRO A 91 -3.51 2.77 -7.60
N LEU A 92 -4.14 2.56 -6.43
CA LEU A 92 -3.43 2.09 -5.23
C LEU A 92 -2.84 0.69 -5.42
N ILE A 93 -3.62 -0.27 -5.94
CA ILE A 93 -3.15 -1.63 -6.19
C ILE A 93 -2.02 -1.65 -7.23
N MET A 94 -2.13 -0.85 -8.29
CA MET A 94 -1.06 -0.73 -9.28
C MET A 94 0.21 -0.14 -8.68
N ALA A 95 0.10 0.90 -7.85
CA ALA A 95 1.24 1.49 -7.16
C ALA A 95 1.94 0.48 -6.23
N ILE A 96 1.18 -0.30 -5.45
CA ILE A 96 1.73 -1.31 -4.55
C ILE A 96 2.52 -2.37 -5.34
N LYS A 97 1.93 -2.93 -6.40
CA LYS A 97 2.59 -3.94 -7.24
C LYS A 97 3.87 -3.40 -7.89
N ASN A 98 3.82 -2.17 -8.40
CA ASN A 98 4.99 -1.55 -9.02
C ASN A 98 6.09 -1.30 -7.98
N ARG A 99 5.72 -0.90 -6.77
CA ARG A 99 6.68 -0.69 -5.69
C ARG A 99 7.36 -1.98 -5.25
N MET A 100 6.60 -3.06 -5.05
CA MET A 100 7.16 -4.38 -4.72
C MET A 100 8.17 -4.84 -5.78
N LYS A 101 7.80 -4.74 -7.07
CA LYS A 101 8.68 -5.09 -8.19
C LYS A 101 9.97 -4.24 -8.22
N LEU A 102 9.88 -2.97 -7.81
CA LEU A 102 11.06 -2.12 -7.70
C LEU A 102 11.99 -2.57 -6.55
N LEU A 103 11.43 -2.94 -5.40
CA LEU A 103 12.20 -3.47 -4.26
C LEU A 103 12.83 -4.82 -4.55
N GLU A 104 12.16 -5.68 -5.32
CA GLU A 104 12.72 -6.94 -5.84
C GLU A 104 13.95 -6.67 -6.72
N ARG A 105 13.82 -5.80 -7.73
CA ARG A 105 14.93 -5.42 -8.61
C ARG A 105 16.12 -4.80 -7.88
N GLN A 106 15.86 -4.00 -6.85
CA GLN A 106 16.92 -3.40 -6.03
C GLN A 106 17.70 -4.48 -5.28
N ARG A 107 17.01 -5.45 -4.68
CA ARG A 107 17.65 -6.61 -4.04
C ARG A 107 18.44 -7.47 -5.02
N ASP A 108 17.93 -7.68 -6.23
CA ASP A 108 18.65 -8.44 -7.26
C ASP A 108 19.95 -7.73 -7.66
N MET A 109 19.90 -6.41 -7.85
CA MET A 109 21.09 -5.61 -8.13
C MET A 109 22.10 -5.65 -6.99
N ASP A 110 21.65 -5.52 -5.74
CA ASP A 110 22.50 -5.58 -4.55
C ASP A 110 23.12 -6.98 -4.35
N SER A 111 22.48 -8.02 -4.90
CA SER A 111 22.92 -9.42 -4.81
C SER A 111 23.84 -9.84 -5.96
N MET A 112 24.01 -9.02 -7.00
CA MET A 112 24.98 -9.31 -8.06
C MET A 112 26.40 -8.99 -7.56
N PRO A 113 27.30 -9.99 -7.47
CA PRO A 113 28.71 -9.70 -7.22
C PRO A 113 29.27 -8.86 -8.37
N ASP A 114 30.12 -7.87 -8.06
CA ASP A 114 30.84 -7.07 -9.05
C ASP A 114 31.45 -8.01 -10.09
N GLY A 115 30.86 -8.02 -11.29
CA GLY A 115 31.32 -8.87 -12.37
C GLY A 115 32.74 -8.51 -12.71
N HIS A 116 33.70 -9.35 -12.32
CA HIS A 116 35.04 -9.40 -12.89
C HIS A 116 34.90 -9.70 -14.39
N ASN A 117 34.60 -8.67 -15.17
CA ASN A 117 34.85 -8.67 -16.61
C ASN A 117 36.35 -8.54 -16.82
N SER A 118 37.06 -9.64 -16.51
CA SER A 118 38.42 -9.89 -16.96
C SER A 118 38.37 -9.89 -18.48
N ARG A 119 38.71 -8.76 -19.09
CA ARG A 119 39.02 -8.67 -20.52
C ARG A 119 40.23 -9.58 -20.78
N HIS A 120 39.99 -10.86 -21.03
CA HIS A 120 40.94 -11.73 -21.70
C HIS A 120 40.98 -11.34 -23.17
N ARG A 121 41.67 -10.23 -23.42
CA ARG A 121 42.27 -9.94 -24.72
C ARG A 121 43.62 -10.66 -24.71
N PHE A 122 43.61 -11.90 -25.18
CA PHE A 122 44.82 -12.65 -25.51
C PHE A 122 45.32 -12.26 -26.91
N PRO A 123 46.61 -12.46 -27.20
CA PRO A 123 47.47 -11.56 -27.97
C PRO A 123 47.24 -11.56 -29.48
#